data_AF-A0A5C6PR09-F1
#
_entry.id   AF-A0A5C6PR09-F1
#
_cell.length_a   1.000
_cell.length_b   1.000
_cell.length_c   1.000
_cell.angle_alpha   90.00
_cell.angle_beta   90.00
_cell.angle_gamma   90.00
#
_symmetry.space_group_name_H-M   'P 1'
#
loop_
_entity.id
_entity.type
_entity.pdbx_description
1 polymer ?
#
loop_
_entity_poly.entity_id
_entity_poly.type
_entity_poly.pdbx_seq_one_letter_code
_entity_poly.pdbx_strand_id
1 'polypeptide(L)'
;MIPVYLNVSWDHLVSPHRDIHGDSPPTVPALTSSYVRGTSSSPFVLHTVGEVLQRTVERFPDREALVFVEQGVRKTFEQFQRDVDCVAAGLLAIGLTKGDRLCVWGPNSYGWVLMQFATAKAGIILVCMNSAFQTQEADYVLRKVQCKAVVCPAHFKTHDYCDILRRICPEIESSCPGNIRSSR
;
A
#
# COMPACT_ATOMS: atom_id res chain seq x y z
N MET A 1 22.96 -1.79 -10.93
CA MET A 1 21.77 -1.01 -11.33
C MET A 1 20.82 -1.98 -12.02
N ILE A 2 19.86 -2.55 -11.29
CA ILE A 2 18.92 -3.54 -11.83
C ILE A 2 17.54 -2.87 -11.81
N PRO A 3 16.91 -2.59 -12.96
CA PRO A 3 15.55 -2.12 -13.01
C PRO A 3 14.62 -3.28 -12.63
N VAL A 4 13.87 -3.13 -11.54
CA VAL A 4 12.75 -4.03 -11.23
C VAL A 4 11.57 -3.52 -12.06
N TYR A 5 11.48 -3.98 -13.31
CA TYR A 5 10.22 -3.97 -14.03
C TYR A 5 9.31 -4.98 -13.34
N LEU A 6 8.11 -4.56 -12.93
CA LEU A 6 7.00 -5.49 -12.75
C LEU A 6 6.81 -6.19 -14.10
N ASN A 7 7.37 -7.38 -14.26
CA ASN A 7 7.04 -8.23 -15.41
C ASN A 7 5.70 -8.88 -15.10
N VAL A 8 4.63 -8.10 -15.24
CA VAL A 8 3.29 -8.66 -15.46
C VAL A 8 3.36 -9.20 -16.88
N SER A 9 3.63 -10.50 -17.02
CA SER A 9 3.44 -11.19 -18.30
C SER A 9 1.94 -11.10 -18.62
N TRP A 10 1.64 -10.34 -19.68
CA TRP A 10 0.31 -10.26 -20.27
C TRP A 10 0.08 -11.38 -21.30
N ASP A 11 0.95 -12.39 -21.37
CA ASP A 11 0.95 -13.41 -22.43
C ASP A 11 -0.28 -14.32 -22.40
N HIS A 12 -1.12 -14.22 -21.37
CA HIS A 12 -2.38 -14.95 -21.25
C HIS A 12 -3.64 -14.07 -21.28
N LEU A 13 -3.47 -12.75 -21.48
CA LEU A 13 -4.59 -11.80 -21.61
C LEU A 13 -4.57 -11.01 -22.92
N VAL A 14 -3.76 -11.42 -23.90
CA VAL A 14 -3.94 -11.01 -25.30
C VAL A 14 -5.07 -11.83 -25.90
N SER A 15 -6.30 -11.38 -25.66
CA SER A 15 -7.37 -11.56 -26.65
C SER A 15 -6.90 -10.89 -27.96
N PRO A 16 -7.22 -11.42 -29.15
CA PRO A 16 -6.69 -10.92 -30.42
C PRO A 16 -7.32 -9.56 -30.74
N HIS A 17 -6.82 -8.50 -30.13
CA HIS A 17 -7.13 -7.13 -30.52
C HIS A 17 -6.14 -6.69 -31.58
N ARG A 18 -6.72 -6.48 -32.77
CA ARG A 18 -6.15 -5.85 -33.95
C ARG A 18 -5.21 -4.69 -33.60
N ASP A 19 -4.14 -4.66 -34.38
CA ASP A 19 -3.04 -3.72 -34.38
C ASP A 19 -3.46 -2.25 -34.28
N ILE A 20 -2.79 -1.50 -33.40
CA ILE A 20 -2.80 -0.03 -33.39
C ILE A 20 -1.59 0.44 -34.22
N HIS A 21 -1.59 0.12 -35.52
CA HIS A 21 -0.79 0.83 -36.51
C HIS A 21 -1.74 1.25 -37.63
N GLY A 22 -2.00 2.56 -37.70
CA GLY A 22 -3.02 3.14 -38.56
C GLY A 22 -2.53 3.34 -39.99
N ASP A 23 -2.69 2.32 -40.84
CA ASP A 23 -2.66 2.44 -42.30
C ASP A 23 -4.02 2.90 -42.87
N SER A 24 -4.83 3.61 -42.08
CA SER A 24 -6.11 4.16 -42.49
C SER A 24 -6.23 5.60 -41.99
N PRO A 25 -6.80 6.53 -42.79
CA PRO A 25 -7.04 7.89 -42.34
C PRO A 25 -7.84 7.86 -41.03
N PRO A 26 -7.59 8.80 -40.10
CA PRO A 26 -8.20 8.77 -38.78
C PRO A 26 -9.72 8.71 -38.94
N THR A 27 -10.32 7.60 -38.51
CA THR A 27 -11.77 7.46 -38.48
C THR A 27 -12.29 8.49 -37.48
N VAL A 28 -12.90 9.57 -37.96
CA VAL A 28 -13.61 10.51 -37.09
C VAL A 28 -14.74 9.71 -36.44
N PRO A 29 -14.71 9.42 -35.13
CA PRO A 29 -15.74 8.60 -34.53
C PRO A 29 -17.05 9.40 -34.59
N ALA A 30 -18.05 8.88 -35.30
CA ALA A 30 -19.43 9.39 -35.27
C ALA A 30 -20.14 8.98 -33.96
N LEU A 31 -19.41 8.93 -32.84
CA LEU A 31 -19.98 8.59 -31.55
C LEU A 31 -20.74 9.81 -31.03
N THR A 32 -22.07 9.76 -31.11
CA THR A 32 -22.97 10.78 -30.56
C THR A 32 -23.15 10.68 -29.05
N SER A 33 -22.63 9.62 -28.41
CA SER A 33 -22.70 9.43 -26.97
C SER A 33 -21.39 8.88 -26.40
N SER A 34 -20.95 9.46 -25.29
CA SER A 34 -19.81 9.00 -24.47
C SER A 34 -20.31 8.30 -23.19
N TYR A 35 -21.40 7.52 -23.31
CA TYR A 35 -21.99 6.80 -22.19
C TYR A 35 -21.98 5.29 -22.43
N VAL A 36 -21.44 4.54 -21.48
CA VAL A 36 -21.50 3.08 -21.44
C VAL A 36 -21.99 2.63 -20.08
N ARG A 37 -22.95 1.70 -20.05
CA ARG A 37 -23.46 1.06 -18.83
C ARG A 37 -23.52 -0.44 -19.02
N GLY A 38 -22.75 -1.18 -18.24
CA GLY A 38 -22.88 -2.63 -18.11
C GLY A 38 -23.81 -2.98 -16.95
N THR A 39 -24.76 -3.89 -17.17
CA THR A 39 -25.54 -4.51 -16.09
C THR A 39 -24.73 -5.65 -15.49
N SER A 40 -24.42 -5.60 -14.19
CA SER A 40 -23.85 -6.74 -13.45
C SER A 40 -24.98 -7.53 -12.81
N SER A 41 -25.03 -8.84 -13.05
CA SER A 41 -25.90 -9.78 -12.32
C SER A 41 -25.33 -10.16 -10.94
N SER A 42 -24.04 -9.92 -10.72
CA SER A 42 -23.38 -10.16 -9.44
C SER A 42 -23.65 -9.00 -8.47
N PRO A 43 -24.10 -9.29 -7.23
CA PRO A 43 -24.29 -8.26 -6.21
C PRO A 43 -22.94 -7.70 -5.75
N PHE A 44 -22.95 -6.46 -5.25
CA PHE A 44 -21.77 -5.87 -4.62
C PHE A 44 -21.43 -6.60 -3.31
N VAL A 45 -20.15 -6.86 -3.11
CA VAL A 45 -19.64 -7.41 -1.84
C VAL A 45 -19.39 -6.26 -0.88
N LEU A 46 -20.19 -6.19 0.19
CA LEU A 46 -20.13 -5.12 1.20
C LEU A 46 -19.26 -5.52 2.41
N HIS A 47 -18.09 -6.09 2.14
CA HIS A 47 -17.15 -6.49 3.20
C HIS A 47 -15.96 -5.57 3.26
N THR A 48 -15.51 -5.24 4.47
CA THR A 48 -14.23 -4.57 4.66
C THR A 48 -13.07 -5.53 4.39
N VAL A 49 -11.88 -5.00 4.11
CA VAL A 49 -10.67 -5.81 3.91
C VAL A 49 -10.40 -6.72 5.14
N GLY A 50 -10.62 -6.21 6.35
CA GLY A 50 -10.49 -6.99 7.59
C GLY A 50 -11.50 -8.14 7.67
N GLU A 51 -12.75 -7.91 7.29
CA GLU A 51 -13.79 -8.95 7.27
C GLU A 51 -13.51 -10.02 6.21
N VAL A 52 -12.99 -9.62 5.04
CA VAL A 52 -12.59 -10.56 3.99
C VAL A 52 -11.49 -11.49 4.50
N LEU A 53 -10.47 -10.95 5.19
CA LEU A 53 -9.41 -11.76 5.78
C LEU A 53 -9.99 -12.73 6.82
N GLN A 54 -10.79 -12.24 7.76
CA GLN A 54 -11.39 -13.06 8.82
C GLN A 54 -12.19 -14.24 8.25
N ARG A 55 -13.07 -13.96 7.27
CA ARG A 55 -13.87 -15.01 6.60
C ARG A 55 -13.01 -16.01 5.83
N THR A 56 -11.86 -15.56 5.32
CA THR A 56 -10.92 -16.45 4.61
C THR A 56 -10.21 -17.37 5.59
N VAL A 57 -9.80 -16.85 6.75
CA VAL A 57 -9.18 -17.61 7.84
C VAL A 57 -10.14 -18.66 8.38
N GLU A 58 -11.41 -18.31 8.58
CA GLU A 58 -12.45 -19.25 9.04
C GLU A 58 -12.62 -20.46 8.10
N ARG A 59 -12.40 -20.25 6.79
CA ARG A 59 -12.56 -21.31 5.77
C ARG A 59 -11.28 -22.09 5.52
N PHE A 60 -10.12 -21.43 5.57
CA PHE A 60 -8.85 -21.94 5.08
C PHE A 60 -7.66 -21.56 5.98
N PRO A 61 -7.69 -21.88 7.29
CA PRO A 61 -6.71 -21.36 8.25
C PRO A 61 -5.27 -21.79 7.93
N ASP A 62 -5.09 -23.05 7.52
CA ASP A 62 -3.78 -23.67 7.25
C ASP A 62 -3.25 -23.42 5.83
N ARG A 63 -4.05 -22.81 4.95
CA ARG A 63 -3.59 -22.52 3.58
C ARG A 63 -2.62 -21.36 3.59
N GLU A 64 -1.63 -21.44 2.71
CA GLU A 64 -0.66 -20.36 2.52
C GLU A 64 -1.34 -19.10 1.99
N ALA A 65 -1.14 -17.99 2.70
CA ALA A 65 -1.66 -16.69 2.32
C ALA A 65 -0.60 -15.86 1.60
N LEU A 66 0.63 -15.84 2.14
CA LEU A 66 1.69 -14.96 1.67
C LEU A 66 3.05 -15.67 1.73
N VAL A 67 3.83 -15.53 0.66
CA VAL A 67 5.20 -16.04 0.55
C VAL A 67 6.10 -14.93 0.02
N PHE A 68 7.07 -14.50 0.82
CA PHE A 68 8.12 -13.55 0.45
C PHE A 68 9.47 -14.28 0.52
N VAL A 69 9.91 -14.82 -0.62
CA VAL A 69 11.06 -15.71 -0.72
C VAL A 69 12.36 -15.04 -0.25
N GLU A 70 12.65 -13.83 -0.72
CA GLU A 70 13.87 -13.09 -0.34
C GLU A 70 13.93 -12.74 1.15
N GLN A 71 12.77 -12.62 1.80
CA GLN A 71 12.66 -12.34 3.23
C GLN A 71 12.56 -13.61 4.08
N GLY A 72 12.51 -14.80 3.46
CA GLY A 72 12.28 -16.06 4.15
C GLY A 72 10.92 -16.15 4.86
N VAL A 73 9.93 -15.34 4.46
CA VAL A 73 8.62 -15.30 5.11
C VAL A 73 7.65 -16.19 4.35
N ARG A 74 7.00 -17.10 5.07
CA ARG A 74 5.90 -17.94 4.60
C ARG A 74 4.85 -18.00 5.70
N LYS A 75 3.63 -17.58 5.37
CA LYS A 75 2.54 -17.43 6.36
C LYS A 75 1.28 -18.10 5.87
N THR A 76 0.65 -18.89 6.74
CA THR A 76 -0.73 -19.32 6.54
C THR A 76 -1.71 -18.16 6.77
N PHE A 77 -2.97 -18.29 6.35
CA PHE A 77 -4.00 -17.27 6.63
C PHE A 77 -4.13 -17.00 8.13
N GLU A 78 -4.15 -18.04 8.95
CA GLU A 78 -4.27 -17.88 10.41
C GLU A 78 -3.07 -17.11 10.99
N GLN A 79 -1.85 -17.45 10.58
CA GLN A 79 -0.65 -16.75 11.04
C GLN A 79 -0.65 -15.29 10.58
N PHE A 80 -1.06 -15.03 9.34
CA PHE A 80 -1.17 -13.67 8.82
C PHE A 80 -2.21 -12.85 9.59
N GLN A 81 -3.38 -13.42 9.92
CA GLN A 81 -4.39 -12.75 10.74
C GLN A 81 -3.85 -12.37 12.12
N ARG A 82 -3.10 -13.25 12.79
CA ARG A 82 -2.47 -12.94 14.08
C ARG A 82 -1.48 -11.78 13.96
N ASP A 83 -0.66 -11.78 12.91
CA ASP A 83 0.29 -10.70 12.66
C ASP A 83 -0.45 -9.37 12.41
N VAL A 84 -1.53 -9.39 11.61
CA VAL A 84 -2.38 -8.23 11.33
C VAL A 84 -3.01 -7.69 12.60
N ASP A 85 -3.53 -8.57 13.46
CA ASP A 85 -4.19 -8.19 14.71
C ASP A 85 -3.19 -7.56 15.70
N CYS A 86 -1.98 -8.12 15.78
CA CYS A 86 -0.89 -7.58 16.58
C CYS A 86 -0.51 -6.17 16.12
N VAL A 87 -0.29 -5.96 14.81
CA VAL A 87 0.06 -4.64 14.28
C VAL A 87 -1.09 -3.66 14.45
N ALA A 88 -2.33 -4.06 14.18
CA ALA A 88 -3.49 -3.18 14.37
C ALA A 88 -3.61 -2.73 15.83
N ALA A 89 -3.46 -3.64 16.79
CA ALA A 89 -3.45 -3.32 18.22
C ALA A 89 -2.28 -2.39 18.58
N GLY A 90 -1.08 -2.64 18.05
CA GLY A 90 0.09 -1.79 18.26
C GLY A 90 -0.10 -0.36 17.74
N LEU A 91 -0.70 -0.20 16.54
CA LEU A 91 -1.02 1.11 15.98
C LEU A 91 -1.99 1.90 16.88
N LEU A 92 -3.01 1.23 17.42
CA LEU A 92 -3.93 1.85 18.39
C LEU A 92 -3.21 2.19 19.71
N ALA A 93 -2.32 1.31 20.19
CA ALA A 93 -1.57 1.50 21.43
C ALA A 93 -0.61 2.71 21.38
N ILE A 94 -0.05 3.03 20.20
CA ILE A 94 0.77 4.24 20.00
C ILE A 94 -0.06 5.52 19.80
N GLY A 95 -1.39 5.45 19.96
CA GLY A 95 -2.28 6.61 19.95
C GLY A 95 -2.83 6.99 18.57
N LEU A 96 -2.73 6.11 17.57
CA LEU A 96 -3.49 6.27 16.33
C LEU A 96 -4.94 5.87 16.55
N THR A 97 -5.83 6.56 15.84
CA THR A 97 -7.28 6.42 15.96
C THR A 97 -7.90 6.36 14.58
N LYS A 98 -9.17 5.95 14.52
CA LYS A 98 -9.92 5.90 13.26
C LYS A 98 -9.89 7.25 12.56
N GLY A 99 -9.54 7.25 11.28
CA GLY A 99 -9.44 8.45 10.44
C GLY A 99 -8.05 9.12 10.45
N ASP A 100 -7.14 8.72 11.35
CA ASP A 100 -5.74 9.15 11.27
C ASP A 100 -5.09 8.62 10.00
N ARG A 101 -4.12 9.37 9.46
CA ARG A 101 -3.35 9.00 8.27
C ARG A 101 -1.98 8.45 8.66
N LEU A 102 -1.69 7.23 8.24
CA LEU A 102 -0.39 6.59 8.40
C LEU A 102 0.26 6.42 7.03
N CYS A 103 1.44 7.00 6.85
CA CYS A 103 2.25 6.79 5.68
C CYS A 103 3.08 5.53 5.83
N VAL A 104 3.03 4.64 4.84
CA VAL A 104 4.05 3.60 4.71
C VAL A 104 4.98 4.04 3.59
N TRP A 105 6.28 3.96 3.84
CA TRP A 105 7.31 4.38 2.92
C TRP A 105 8.43 3.35 2.92
N GLY A 106 8.52 2.55 1.85
CA GLY A 106 9.48 1.46 1.80
C GLY A 106 9.23 0.47 0.66
N PRO A 107 10.09 -0.55 0.54
CA PRO A 107 10.00 -1.53 -0.54
C PRO A 107 8.80 -2.46 -0.38
N ASN A 108 8.46 -3.15 -1.48
CA ASN A 108 7.52 -4.26 -1.47
C ASN A 108 8.04 -5.35 -0.54
N SER A 109 7.45 -5.44 0.64
CA SER A 109 7.86 -6.32 1.72
C SER A 109 6.64 -6.90 2.41
N TYR A 110 6.85 -7.95 3.22
CA TYR A 110 5.82 -8.48 4.07
C TYR A 110 5.19 -7.39 4.96
N GLY A 111 6.02 -6.50 5.52
CA GLY A 111 5.55 -5.37 6.32
C GLY A 111 4.60 -4.43 5.56
N TRP A 112 4.79 -4.27 4.25
CA TRP A 112 3.90 -3.45 3.41
C TRP A 112 2.50 -4.04 3.29
N VAL A 113 2.38 -5.35 3.08
CA VAL A 113 1.08 -6.05 3.04
C VAL A 113 0.47 -6.09 4.43
N LEU A 114 1.28 -6.32 5.46
CA LEU A 114 0.83 -6.33 6.84
C LEU A 114 0.19 -5.00 7.26
N MET A 115 0.85 -3.87 6.93
CA MET A 115 0.33 -2.54 7.22
C MET A 115 -1.00 -2.27 6.49
N GLN A 116 -1.16 -2.70 5.23
CA GLN A 116 -2.42 -2.53 4.49
C GLN A 116 -3.62 -3.15 5.22
N PHE A 117 -3.47 -4.39 5.70
CA PHE A 117 -4.54 -5.07 6.42
C PHE A 117 -4.72 -4.52 7.84
N ALA A 118 -3.63 -4.22 8.54
CA ALA A 118 -3.67 -3.68 9.89
C ALA A 118 -4.32 -2.29 9.96
N THR A 119 -3.96 -1.38 9.06
CA THR A 119 -4.57 -0.04 9.00
C THR A 119 -6.04 -0.13 8.61
N ALA A 120 -6.37 -0.97 7.63
CA ALA A 120 -7.77 -1.18 7.24
C ALA A 120 -8.62 -1.73 8.40
N LYS A 121 -8.07 -2.68 9.17
CA LYS A 121 -8.73 -3.24 10.37
C LYS A 121 -8.90 -2.20 11.48
N ALA A 122 -7.89 -1.36 11.71
CA ALA A 122 -7.91 -0.31 12.72
C ALA A 122 -8.71 0.95 12.31
N GLY A 123 -9.16 1.04 11.06
CA GLY A 123 -9.82 2.24 10.53
C GLY A 123 -8.86 3.42 10.30
N ILE A 124 -7.57 3.14 10.16
CA ILE A 124 -6.50 4.10 9.86
C ILE A 124 -6.38 4.23 8.34
N ILE A 125 -6.27 5.46 7.84
CA ILE A 125 -6.11 5.76 6.42
C ILE A 125 -4.67 5.48 6.03
N LEU A 126 -4.47 4.50 5.15
CA LEU A 126 -3.16 4.18 4.59
C LEU A 126 -2.77 5.20 3.51
N VAL A 127 -1.57 5.77 3.64
CA VAL A 127 -0.94 6.62 2.64
C VAL A 127 0.26 5.87 2.07
N CYS A 128 0.27 5.63 0.76
CA CYS A 128 1.33 4.90 0.07
C CYS A 128 2.35 5.89 -0.52
N MET A 129 3.56 5.91 0.01
CA MET A 129 4.65 6.74 -0.53
C MET A 129 5.61 5.90 -1.37
N ASN A 130 6.02 6.43 -2.52
CA ASN A 130 7.00 5.78 -3.38
C ASN A 130 8.34 5.63 -2.64
N SER A 131 8.88 4.41 -2.62
CA SER A 131 10.12 4.08 -1.92
C SER A 131 11.37 4.77 -2.46
N ALA A 132 11.32 5.30 -3.69
CA ALA A 132 12.42 6.02 -4.34
C ALA A 132 12.40 7.54 -4.12
N PHE A 133 11.40 8.08 -3.41
CA PHE A 133 11.35 9.50 -3.10
C PHE A 133 12.55 9.89 -2.24
N GLN A 134 13.11 11.07 -2.53
CA GLN A 134 14.18 11.63 -1.73
C GLN A 134 13.60 12.69 -0.79
N THR A 135 14.48 13.39 -0.08
CA THR A 135 14.11 14.33 0.98
C THR A 135 13.04 15.34 0.55
N GLN A 136 13.16 15.93 -0.66
CA GLN A 136 12.25 16.97 -1.12
C GLN A 136 10.86 16.43 -1.46
N GLU A 137 10.77 15.31 -2.17
CA GLU A 137 9.48 14.70 -2.51
C GLU A 137 8.78 14.16 -1.26
N ALA A 138 9.53 13.52 -0.36
CA ALA A 138 9.01 13.01 0.90
C ALA A 138 8.47 14.15 1.78
N ASP A 139 9.22 15.25 1.93
CA ASP A 139 8.77 16.43 2.67
C ASP A 139 7.48 17.02 2.09
N TYR A 140 7.42 17.18 0.77
CA TYR A 140 6.21 17.67 0.10
C TYR A 140 4.99 16.78 0.38
N VAL A 141 5.14 15.46 0.25
CA VAL A 141 4.04 14.51 0.49
C VAL A 141 3.61 14.52 1.95
N LEU A 142 4.55 14.49 2.89
CA LEU A 142 4.23 14.48 4.33
C LEU A 142 3.47 15.75 4.73
N ARG A 143 3.90 16.92 4.25
CA ARG A 143 3.21 18.20 4.49
C ARG A 143 1.84 18.24 3.85
N LYS A 144 1.73 17.82 2.59
CA LYS A 144 0.46 17.86 1.83
C LYS A 144 -0.59 16.89 2.39
N VAL A 145 -0.16 15.69 2.76
CA VAL A 145 -1.05 14.63 3.22
C VAL A 145 -1.28 14.72 4.72
N GLN A 146 -0.43 15.43 5.48
CA GLN A 146 -0.55 15.61 6.93
C GLN A 146 -0.70 14.26 7.64
N CYS A 147 0.29 13.39 7.44
CA CYS A 147 0.35 12.08 8.07
C CYS A 147 0.65 12.23 9.57
N LYS A 148 -0.06 11.48 10.42
CA LYS A 148 0.19 11.45 11.87
C LYS A 148 1.33 10.50 12.23
N ALA A 149 1.61 9.51 11.38
CA ALA A 149 2.70 8.57 11.54
C ALA A 149 3.32 8.19 10.19
N VAL A 150 4.60 7.79 10.23
CA VAL A 150 5.33 7.20 9.10
C VAL A 150 5.92 5.88 9.55
N VAL A 151 5.76 4.85 8.72
CA VAL A 151 6.39 3.54 8.87
C VAL A 151 7.34 3.33 7.71
N CYS A 152 8.62 3.12 8.01
CA CYS A 152 9.66 2.86 7.02
C CYS A 152 10.71 1.89 7.59
N PRO A 153 11.45 1.15 6.74
CA PRO A 153 12.65 0.47 7.18
C PRO A 153 13.72 1.51 7.56
N ALA A 154 14.71 1.12 8.36
CA ALA A 154 15.84 2.01 8.64
C ALA A 154 16.64 2.32 7.36
N HIS A 155 16.98 1.28 6.61
CA HIS A 155 17.74 1.40 5.36
C HIS A 155 17.17 0.48 4.28
N PHE A 156 17.30 0.91 3.02
CA PHE A 156 17.09 0.06 1.84
C PHE A 156 17.97 0.50 0.68
N LYS A 157 18.82 -0.41 0.18
CA LYS A 157 19.83 -0.10 -0.84
C LYS A 157 20.69 1.10 -0.42
N THR A 158 20.60 2.20 -1.15
CA THR A 158 21.35 3.44 -0.89
C THR A 158 20.54 4.47 -0.09
N HIS A 159 19.32 4.14 0.34
CA HIS A 159 18.43 5.06 1.06
C HIS A 159 18.48 4.78 2.56
N ASP A 160 18.79 5.84 3.31
CA ASP A 160 18.61 5.91 4.76
C ASP A 160 17.35 6.71 5.05
N TYR A 161 16.26 6.02 5.36
CA TYR A 161 14.97 6.68 5.58
C TYR A 161 14.97 7.47 6.89
N CYS A 162 15.67 6.96 7.91
CA CYS A 162 15.78 7.64 9.20
C CYS A 162 16.51 8.97 9.05
N ASP A 163 17.62 9.01 8.30
CA ASP A 163 18.35 10.25 8.04
C ASP A 163 17.52 11.23 7.21
N ILE A 164 16.78 10.76 6.21
CA ILE A 164 15.89 11.63 5.45
C ILE A 164 14.81 12.21 6.37
N LEU A 165 14.16 11.39 7.21
CA LEU A 165 13.14 11.87 8.15
C LEU A 165 13.72 12.87 9.17
N ARG A 166 14.94 12.66 9.67
CA ARG A 166 15.64 13.64 10.54
C ARG A 166 15.90 14.97 9.84
N ARG A 167 16.20 14.96 8.53
CA ARG A 167 16.35 16.20 7.74
C ARG A 167 15.03 16.91 7.52
N ILE A 168 13.94 16.16 7.38
CA ILE A 168 12.59 16.70 7.19
C ILE A 168 12.03 17.26 8.50
N CYS A 169 12.19 16.51 9.60
CA CYS A 169 11.73 16.82 10.94
C CYS A 169 12.88 16.64 11.94
N PRO A 170 13.74 17.66 12.11
CA PRO A 170 14.86 17.61 13.08
C PRO A 170 14.39 17.43 14.52
N GLU A 171 13.16 17.82 14.84
CA GLU A 171 12.54 17.68 16.16
C GLU A 171 12.42 16.23 16.62
N ILE A 172 12.54 15.25 15.71
CA ILE A 172 12.56 13.83 16.05
C ILE A 172 13.68 13.50 17.05
N GLU A 173 14.84 14.16 16.96
CA GLU A 173 15.99 13.85 17.82
C GLU A 173 15.81 14.33 19.27
N SER A 174 15.04 15.40 19.48
CA SER A 174 14.83 16.01 20.80
C SER A 174 13.48 15.68 21.43
N SER A 175 12.56 15.08 20.67
CA SER A 175 11.22 14.74 21.14
C SER A 175 11.17 13.36 21.79
N CYS A 176 10.34 13.21 22.83
CA CYS A 176 10.01 11.89 23.35
C CYS A 176 9.15 11.10 22.33
N PRO A 177 9.27 9.76 22.27
CA PRO A 177 8.41 8.93 21.44
C PRO A 177 6.92 9.26 21.63
N GLY A 178 6.18 9.43 20.53
CA GLY A 178 4.76 9.79 20.54
C GLY A 178 4.45 11.29 20.69
N ASN A 179 5.43 12.13 21.02
CA ASN A 179 5.25 13.57 21.27
C ASN A 179 5.95 14.46 20.24
N ILE A 180 6.34 13.93 19.09
CA ILE A 180 6.94 14.71 18.02
C ILE A 180 5.91 15.73 17.52
N ARG A 181 6.27 17.02 17.59
CA ARG A 181 5.49 18.12 17.04
C ARG A 181 6.35 18.86 16.02
N SER A 182 6.01 18.69 14.75
CA SER A 182 6.60 19.46 13.67
C SER A 182 5.67 20.59 13.27
N SER A 183 6.23 21.75 12.94
CA SER A 183 5.48 22.85 12.31
C SER A 183 5.22 22.62 10.82
N ARG A 184 5.81 21.55 10.26
CA ARG A 184 5.70 21.12 8.86
C ARG A 184 4.55 20.13 8.69
#